data_AF-A0AAQ3M7N5-F1
#
_entry.id   AF-A0AAQ3M7N5-F1
#
_cell.length_a   1.000
_cell.length_b   1.000
_cell.length_c   1.000
_cell.angle_alpha   90.00
_cell.angle_beta   90.00
_cell.angle_gamma   90.00
#
_symmetry.space_group_name_H-M   'P 1'
#
loop_
_entity.id
_entity.type
_entity.pdbx_description
1 polymer ?
#
loop_
_entity_poly.entity_id
_entity_poly.type
_entity_poly.pdbx_seq_one_letter_code
_entity_poly.pdbx_strand_id
1 'polypeptide(L)'
;MSGGNSNTTIAHPGPDWNLQWNYGWQNFQLDIVGFLAVLGEGSVLANAQVSSLSRLFLLPRLLPAPQALLRPNRPVTLPSATASVTAVYSGNVKDHVHHVANVLLEGDEMPTFMVRCVEVKKRNDDRKPTRMDTFFRGKSGRQNTQSPTLGPPLIKARANGPLSWVTLSGFFLSVLLLITSFLLGDGWSVVATLLLSSLSTLIGIGNKWSLRLPQRQRGNDPPDGDVVIRYPNGSYLIVRCDEDVARELYFAPEEIEYTINDALYRVIALFGTLMLMVGVIALANSKLELQFAWAASYVISNAAHWAVAALPARYHWDFSCYEITEQSIVGGPKNKTFTEALWKAIVLTKSTRWVRNGKAAPQTQVWDDWLKEAEDQARDALSHTGPLIDPKWPGQNPKKGVIWDVPANWHAKQAWDQLNETSTEFKGTGRLPRPVA
;
A
#
# COMPACT_ATOMS: atom_id res chain seq x y z
N MET A 1 -54.63 30.77 -29.03
CA MET A 1 -53.78 31.08 -30.21
C MET A 1 -53.50 32.57 -30.23
N SER A 2 -52.31 32.93 -30.73
CA SER A 2 -51.63 34.24 -30.63
C SER A 2 -50.91 34.41 -29.28
N GLY A 3 -49.59 34.42 -29.18
CA GLY A 3 -48.54 34.66 -30.17
C GLY A 3 -47.48 35.57 -29.53
N GLY A 4 -46.82 35.07 -28.47
CA GLY A 4 -45.80 35.82 -27.73
C GLY A 4 -44.41 35.54 -28.30
N ASN A 5 -43.81 36.55 -28.93
CA ASN A 5 -42.46 36.53 -29.48
C ASN A 5 -41.43 36.17 -28.41
N SER A 6 -40.79 35.01 -28.59
CA SER A 6 -39.53 34.67 -27.92
C SER A 6 -38.40 35.05 -28.86
N ASN A 7 -37.80 36.23 -28.64
CA ASN A 7 -36.52 36.56 -29.23
C ASN A 7 -35.43 35.75 -28.52
N THR A 8 -35.24 34.50 -28.93
CA THR A 8 -34.01 33.75 -28.68
C THR A 8 -32.96 34.22 -29.68
N THR A 9 -32.15 35.20 -29.28
CA THR A 9 -30.90 35.52 -29.99
C THR A 9 -29.93 34.35 -29.81
N ILE A 10 -29.92 33.43 -30.77
CA ILE A 10 -28.84 32.45 -30.93
C ILE A 10 -27.68 33.20 -31.59
N ALA A 11 -26.62 33.47 -30.83
CA ALA A 11 -25.39 34.00 -31.38
C ALA A 11 -24.71 32.90 -32.21
N HIS A 12 -24.76 33.00 -33.54
CA HIS A 12 -23.90 32.22 -34.42
C HIS A 12 -22.47 32.77 -34.30
N PRO A 13 -21.47 31.97 -33.87
CA PRO A 13 -20.09 32.43 -33.94
C PRO A 13 -19.66 32.48 -35.41
N GLY A 14 -19.33 33.68 -35.88
CA GLY A 14 -18.63 33.87 -37.16
C GLY A 14 -17.21 33.29 -37.11
N PRO A 15 -16.51 33.22 -38.25
CA PRO A 15 -15.21 32.54 -38.38
C PRO A 15 -14.03 33.30 -37.71
N ASP A 16 -14.30 34.45 -37.09
CA ASP A 16 -13.28 35.32 -36.51
C ASP A 16 -13.01 34.95 -35.04
N TRP A 17 -12.02 34.08 -34.83
CA TRP A 17 -11.50 33.69 -33.51
C TRP A 17 -11.03 34.89 -32.65
N ASN A 18 -10.79 36.05 -33.27
CA ASN A 18 -10.39 37.29 -32.58
C ASN A 18 -11.53 37.94 -31.78
N LEU A 19 -12.81 37.66 -32.06
CA LEU A 19 -13.93 38.28 -31.35
C LEU A 19 -14.26 37.58 -30.01
N GLN A 20 -13.82 36.33 -29.80
CA GLN A 20 -14.05 35.60 -28.54
C GLN A 20 -13.13 36.04 -27.40
N TRP A 21 -12.01 36.70 -27.70
CA TRP A 21 -10.97 37.07 -26.72
C TRP A 21 -10.72 38.57 -26.62
N ASN A 22 -11.74 39.39 -26.91
CA ASN A 22 -11.64 40.87 -26.87
C ASN A 22 -11.73 41.45 -25.44
N TYR A 23 -11.57 40.63 -24.40
CA TYR A 23 -11.42 41.08 -23.02
C TYR A 23 -9.94 41.26 -22.72
N GLY A 24 -9.50 42.50 -22.49
CA GLY A 24 -8.16 42.75 -21.96
C GLY A 24 -7.95 41.96 -20.66
N TRP A 25 -6.76 41.38 -20.49
CA TRP A 25 -6.36 40.58 -19.31
C TRP A 25 -6.61 41.28 -17.96
N GLN A 26 -6.84 42.59 -17.97
CA GLN A 26 -7.13 43.41 -16.80
C GLN A 26 -8.49 43.10 -16.15
N ASN A 27 -9.47 42.57 -16.90
CA ASN A 27 -10.82 42.25 -16.39
C ASN A 27 -11.02 40.75 -16.10
N PHE A 28 -9.96 39.94 -16.19
CA PHE A 28 -10.05 38.50 -15.96
C PHE A 28 -9.93 38.19 -14.47
N GLN A 29 -11.00 37.66 -13.86
CA GLN A 29 -11.00 37.24 -12.46
C GLN A 29 -10.83 35.72 -12.37
N LEU A 30 -9.67 35.25 -11.93
CA LEU A 30 -9.38 33.82 -11.76
C LEU A 30 -9.80 33.39 -10.34
N ASP A 31 -10.75 32.45 -10.23
CA ASP A 31 -11.13 31.84 -8.94
C ASP A 31 -10.09 30.80 -8.49
N ILE A 32 -8.92 31.30 -8.09
CA ILE A 32 -7.76 30.47 -7.71
C ILE A 32 -8.01 29.71 -6.41
N VAL A 33 -8.90 30.24 -5.58
CA VAL A 33 -9.25 29.70 -4.26
C VAL A 33 -10.00 28.38 -4.41
N GLY A 34 -10.98 28.31 -5.33
CA GLY A 34 -11.69 27.07 -5.63
C GLY A 34 -10.75 25.97 -6.14
N PHE A 35 -9.81 26.32 -7.02
CA PHE A 35 -8.82 25.36 -7.53
C PHE A 35 -7.87 24.85 -6.45
N LEU A 36 -7.37 25.74 -5.58
CA LEU A 36 -6.52 25.39 -4.45
C LEU A 36 -7.21 24.43 -3.48
N ALA A 37 -8.49 24.68 -3.20
CA ALA A 37 -9.25 24.00 -2.17
C ALA A 37 -9.71 22.59 -2.58
N VAL A 38 -9.93 22.33 -3.86
CA VAL A 38 -10.54 21.05 -4.29
C VAL A 38 -9.58 20.16 -5.07
N LEU A 39 -8.66 20.75 -5.83
CA LEU A 39 -7.80 19.93 -6.70
C LEU A 39 -6.66 19.28 -5.92
N GLY A 40 -6.59 17.95 -6.03
CA GLY A 40 -5.47 17.14 -5.55
C GLY A 40 -5.64 16.53 -4.16
N GLU A 41 -6.78 16.76 -3.50
CA GLU A 41 -7.08 16.21 -2.16
C GLU A 41 -6.84 14.70 -2.10
N GLY A 42 -7.47 13.94 -3.01
CA GLY A 42 -7.34 12.49 -3.08
C GLY A 42 -5.89 12.02 -3.33
N SER A 43 -5.17 12.68 -4.25
CA SER A 43 -3.79 12.33 -4.60
C SER A 43 -2.81 12.56 -3.45
N VAL A 44 -2.99 13.66 -2.71
CA VAL A 44 -2.17 13.97 -1.53
C VAL A 44 -2.46 12.99 -0.39
N LEU A 45 -3.74 12.67 -0.18
CA LEU A 45 -4.16 11.73 0.87
C LEU A 45 -3.68 10.30 0.62
N ALA A 46 -3.70 9.84 -0.63
CA ALA A 46 -3.25 8.50 -1.00
C ALA A 46 -1.81 8.22 -0.57
N ASN A 47 -0.94 9.23 -0.65
CA ASN A 47 0.48 9.12 -0.31
C ASN A 47 0.86 9.81 1.02
N ALA A 48 -0.11 10.30 1.79
CA ALA A 48 0.14 11.10 2.99
C ALA A 48 0.97 10.31 4.03
N GLN A 49 0.60 9.05 4.27
CA GLN A 49 1.24 8.20 5.27
C GLN A 49 2.69 7.88 4.92
N VAL A 50 2.99 7.65 3.64
CA VAL A 50 4.36 7.39 3.20
C VAL A 50 5.17 8.68 3.17
N SER A 51 4.55 9.79 2.76
CA SER A 51 5.20 11.11 2.69
C SER A 51 5.72 11.53 4.06
N SER A 52 4.90 11.40 5.11
CA SER A 52 5.25 11.80 6.47
C SER A 52 6.41 11.01 7.07
N LEU A 53 6.72 9.80 6.57
CA LEU A 53 7.91 9.06 7.00
C LEU A 53 9.22 9.74 6.55
N SER A 54 9.20 10.49 5.44
CA SER A 54 10.37 11.22 4.92
C SER A 54 10.70 12.47 5.74
N ARG A 55 11.97 12.89 5.77
CA ARG A 55 12.36 14.18 6.37
C ARG A 55 11.99 15.35 5.46
N LEU A 56 11.98 15.12 4.15
CA LEU A 56 11.56 16.13 3.15
C LEU A 56 10.14 16.63 3.36
N PHE A 57 9.31 15.87 4.07
CA PHE A 57 7.96 16.29 4.41
C PHE A 57 7.91 17.57 5.25
N LEU A 58 8.99 17.89 5.96
CA LEU A 58 9.17 19.09 6.77
C LEU A 58 9.65 20.33 5.98
N LEU A 59 9.93 20.19 4.68
CA LEU A 59 10.38 21.34 3.87
C LEU A 59 9.20 22.26 3.53
N PRO A 60 9.40 23.59 3.57
CA PRO A 60 8.38 24.57 3.20
C PRO A 60 8.14 24.54 1.69
N ARG A 61 7.00 24.01 1.27
CA ARG A 61 6.66 23.76 -0.13
C ARG A 61 5.22 24.10 -0.44
N LEU A 62 4.92 24.23 -1.73
CA LEU A 62 3.54 24.25 -2.20
C LEU A 62 2.91 22.87 -2.04
N LEU A 63 1.76 22.82 -1.38
CA LEU A 63 0.94 21.63 -1.25
C LEU A 63 -0.45 21.90 -1.85
N PRO A 64 -0.93 21.06 -2.79
CA PRO A 64 -2.33 21.11 -3.19
C PRO A 64 -3.21 20.64 -2.04
N ALA A 65 -4.38 21.26 -1.86
CA ALA A 65 -5.36 20.91 -0.82
C ALA A 65 -4.77 20.61 0.58
N PRO A 66 -3.99 21.53 1.19
CA PRO A 66 -3.31 21.27 2.47
C PRO A 66 -4.26 20.94 3.63
N GLN A 67 -5.50 21.43 3.58
CA GLN A 67 -6.56 21.12 4.55
C GLN A 67 -6.86 19.62 4.67
N ALA A 68 -6.63 18.83 3.63
CA ALA A 68 -6.82 17.38 3.62
C ALA A 68 -6.02 16.67 4.73
N LEU A 69 -4.85 17.24 5.05
CA LEU A 69 -3.88 16.71 6.00
C LEU A 69 -4.07 17.27 7.43
N LEU A 70 -5.02 18.20 7.62
CA LEU A 70 -5.38 18.79 8.91
C LEU A 70 -6.67 18.18 9.45
N ARG A 71 -6.76 16.85 9.45
CA ARG A 71 -7.95 16.12 9.89
C ARG A 71 -8.14 16.27 11.41
N PRO A 72 -9.37 16.43 11.93
CA PRO A 72 -9.61 16.50 13.38
C PRO A 72 -9.10 15.27 14.13
N ASN A 73 -9.25 14.09 13.53
CA ASN A 73 -8.76 12.81 14.04
C ASN A 73 -7.76 12.22 13.04
N ARG A 74 -6.55 11.92 13.52
CA ARG A 74 -5.51 11.26 12.71
C ARG A 74 -5.76 9.75 12.67
N PRO A 75 -5.48 9.07 11.55
CA PRO A 75 -5.58 7.61 11.49
C PRO A 75 -4.53 6.98 12.41
N VAL A 76 -4.94 5.94 13.15
CA VAL A 76 -4.08 5.20 14.09
C VAL A 76 -3.47 3.96 13.43
N THR A 77 -4.07 3.47 12.35
CA THR A 77 -3.62 2.28 11.61
C THR A 77 -3.52 2.59 10.12
N LEU A 78 -2.68 1.80 9.44
CA LEU A 78 -2.57 1.83 7.98
C LEU A 78 -3.74 1.07 7.33
N PRO A 79 -4.10 1.38 6.06
CA PRO A 79 -5.20 0.70 5.38
C PRO A 79 -4.84 -0.76 5.09
N SER A 80 -5.55 -1.68 5.74
CA SER A 80 -5.42 -3.12 5.56
C SER A 80 -6.18 -3.63 4.32
N ALA A 81 -5.80 -4.81 3.86
CA ALA A 81 -6.45 -5.52 2.76
C ALA A 81 -7.29 -6.70 3.26
N THR A 82 -8.40 -6.96 2.57
CA THR A 82 -9.34 -8.03 2.93
C THR A 82 -8.82 -9.39 2.46
N ALA A 83 -8.14 -10.11 3.36
CA ALA A 83 -7.74 -11.50 3.15
C ALA A 83 -7.61 -12.22 4.49
N SER A 84 -7.85 -13.53 4.52
CA SER A 84 -7.68 -14.33 5.73
C SER A 84 -6.24 -14.82 5.83
N VAL A 85 -5.56 -14.48 6.90
CA VAL A 85 -4.17 -14.82 7.19
C VAL A 85 -4.14 -15.85 8.30
N THR A 86 -3.58 -17.02 8.04
CA THR A 86 -3.48 -18.11 9.03
C THR A 86 -2.04 -18.60 9.14
N ALA A 87 -1.53 -18.67 10.36
CA ALA A 87 -0.25 -19.30 10.63
C ALA A 87 -0.38 -20.83 10.56
N VAL A 88 0.56 -21.48 9.89
CA VAL A 88 0.58 -22.92 9.68
C VAL A 88 0.80 -23.68 10.98
N TYR A 89 1.73 -23.20 11.81
CA TYR A 89 2.18 -23.91 13.01
C TYR A 89 1.61 -23.34 14.32
N SER A 90 1.57 -22.01 14.48
CA SER A 90 1.09 -21.37 15.72
C SER A 90 -0.44 -21.32 15.85
N GLY A 91 -1.15 -21.49 14.73
CA GLY A 91 -2.62 -21.45 14.69
C GLY A 91 -3.23 -20.05 14.83
N ASN A 92 -2.41 -18.99 14.86
CA ASN A 92 -2.89 -17.61 14.83
C ASN A 92 -3.64 -17.32 13.53
N VAL A 93 -4.78 -16.61 13.63
CA VAL A 93 -5.61 -16.22 12.49
C VAL A 93 -5.91 -14.71 12.56
N LYS A 94 -5.89 -14.05 11.41
CA LYS A 94 -6.42 -12.69 11.21
C LYS A 94 -7.30 -12.65 9.96
N ASP A 95 -8.34 -11.84 9.99
CA ASP A 95 -9.28 -11.69 8.86
C ASP A 95 -8.87 -10.57 7.88
N HIS A 96 -7.67 -10.01 8.05
CA HIS A 96 -7.09 -9.01 7.15
C HIS A 96 -5.58 -9.18 7.06
N VAL A 97 -5.01 -8.71 5.94
CA VAL A 97 -3.57 -8.54 5.74
C VAL A 97 -3.23 -7.09 6.06
N HIS A 98 -2.19 -6.85 6.85
CA HIS A 98 -1.77 -5.48 7.14
C HIS A 98 -1.16 -4.78 5.92
N HIS A 99 -1.08 -3.46 5.98
CA HIS A 99 -0.71 -2.64 4.83
C HIS A 99 0.68 -2.97 4.32
N VAL A 100 1.65 -3.09 5.23
CA VAL A 100 3.05 -3.36 4.87
C VAL A 100 3.16 -4.70 4.15
N ALA A 101 2.58 -5.75 4.73
CA ALA A 101 2.62 -7.09 4.17
C ALA A 101 1.93 -7.14 2.80
N ASN A 102 0.81 -6.43 2.65
CA ASN A 102 0.11 -6.35 1.37
C ASN A 102 0.93 -5.62 0.31
N VAL A 103 1.57 -4.49 0.64
CA VAL A 103 2.41 -3.75 -0.31
C VAL A 103 3.70 -4.52 -0.66
N LEU A 104 4.25 -5.29 0.28
CA LEU A 104 5.44 -6.12 0.05
C LEU A 104 5.19 -7.21 -0.99
N LEU A 105 4.04 -7.90 -0.88
CA LEU A 105 3.73 -9.08 -1.68
C LEU A 105 2.64 -8.84 -2.74
N GLU A 106 2.04 -7.65 -2.83
CA GLU A 106 1.02 -7.28 -3.84
C GLU A 106 0.03 -8.43 -4.14
N GLY A 107 -0.46 -9.10 -3.09
CA GLY A 107 -1.19 -10.36 -3.26
C GLY A 107 -2.66 -10.16 -3.64
N ASP A 108 -3.22 -8.97 -3.40
CA ASP A 108 -4.58 -8.59 -3.83
C ASP A 108 -4.78 -8.66 -5.36
N GLU A 109 -3.69 -8.56 -6.15
CA GLU A 109 -3.73 -8.60 -7.61
C GLU A 109 -3.67 -10.02 -8.20
N MET A 110 -3.68 -11.07 -7.37
CA MET A 110 -3.62 -12.45 -7.86
C MET A 110 -4.90 -12.87 -8.59
N PRO A 111 -4.82 -13.57 -9.74
CA PRO A 111 -5.98 -14.17 -10.39
C PRO A 111 -6.67 -15.25 -9.56
N THR A 112 -7.94 -15.51 -9.87
CA THR A 112 -8.78 -16.56 -9.26
C THR A 112 -8.08 -17.92 -9.25
N PHE A 113 -8.12 -18.61 -8.10
CA PHE A 113 -7.51 -19.93 -7.86
C PHE A 113 -6.01 -20.04 -8.15
N MET A 114 -5.29 -18.91 -8.24
CA MET A 114 -3.84 -18.93 -8.34
C MET A 114 -3.22 -19.29 -6.98
N VAL A 115 -2.17 -20.11 -7.00
CA VAL A 115 -1.40 -20.49 -5.82
C VAL A 115 0.06 -20.12 -6.05
N ARG A 116 0.63 -19.30 -5.17
CA ARG A 116 2.05 -18.94 -5.20
C ARG A 116 2.69 -19.21 -3.84
N CYS A 117 3.98 -19.53 -3.85
CA CYS A 117 4.78 -19.71 -2.66
C CYS A 117 5.94 -18.72 -2.70
N VAL A 118 6.11 -17.94 -1.64
CA VAL A 118 7.22 -17.00 -1.49
C VAL A 118 7.94 -17.28 -0.20
N GLU A 119 9.25 -17.22 -0.23
CA GLU A 119 10.09 -17.27 0.95
C GLU A 119 10.55 -15.86 1.28
N VAL A 120 10.26 -15.41 2.50
CA VAL A 120 10.56 -14.06 2.99
C VAL A 120 11.53 -14.17 4.14
N LYS A 121 12.74 -13.65 3.93
CA LYS A 121 13.81 -13.62 4.92
C LYS A 121 14.16 -12.19 5.30
N LYS A 122 14.45 -11.97 6.58
CA LYS A 122 14.95 -10.67 7.05
C LYS A 122 16.43 -10.58 6.75
N ARG A 123 16.84 -9.55 6.01
CA ARG A 123 18.24 -9.26 5.75
C ARG A 123 18.87 -8.62 6.99
N ASN A 124 20.03 -9.11 7.40
CA ASN A 124 20.87 -8.40 8.37
C ASN A 124 21.37 -7.11 7.70
N ASP A 125 20.82 -5.97 8.12
CA ASP A 125 21.04 -4.65 7.50
C ASP A 125 22.42 -4.07 7.89
N ASP A 126 23.48 -4.65 7.34
CA ASP A 126 24.85 -4.10 7.43
C ASP A 126 25.11 -3.01 6.37
N ARG A 127 24.07 -2.58 5.65
CA ARG A 127 24.20 -1.58 4.59
C ARG A 127 24.47 -0.21 5.20
N LYS A 128 25.68 0.32 4.97
CA LYS A 128 26.02 1.70 5.33
C LYS A 128 25.03 2.67 4.63
N PRO A 129 24.44 3.63 5.36
CA PRO A 129 23.50 4.57 4.78
C PRO A 129 24.18 5.40 3.69
N THR A 130 23.53 5.52 2.54
CA THR A 130 24.02 6.35 1.43
C THR A 130 23.89 7.84 1.82
N ARG A 131 24.69 8.74 1.24
CA ARG A 131 24.52 10.20 1.44
C ARG A 131 23.08 10.68 1.20
N MET A 132 22.42 10.14 0.19
CA MET A 132 21.00 10.42 -0.10
C MET A 132 20.05 9.90 0.99
N ASP A 133 20.34 8.75 1.61
CA ASP A 133 19.55 8.25 2.74
C ASP A 133 19.70 9.18 3.96
N THR A 134 20.91 9.68 4.22
CA THR A 134 21.14 10.64 5.30
C THR A 134 20.41 11.95 5.06
N PHE A 135 20.45 12.49 3.83
CA PHE A 135 19.79 13.76 3.51
C PHE A 135 18.26 13.63 3.47
N PHE A 136 17.72 12.68 2.71
CA PHE A 136 16.26 12.55 2.50
C PHE A 136 15.53 11.87 3.67
N ARG A 137 16.18 10.94 4.37
CA ARG A 137 15.56 10.21 5.49
C ARG A 137 16.04 10.68 6.86
N GLY A 138 17.09 11.50 6.94
CA GLY A 138 17.67 11.92 8.21
C GLY A 138 18.43 10.82 8.96
N LYS A 139 18.90 9.75 8.27
CA LYS A 139 19.72 8.70 8.91
C LYS A 139 21.09 9.28 9.31
N SER A 140 21.29 9.57 10.60
CA SER A 140 22.63 9.86 11.12
C SER A 140 23.49 8.60 10.95
N GLY A 141 24.69 8.71 10.38
CA GLY A 141 25.62 7.59 10.19
C GLY A 141 26.14 6.97 11.49
N ARG A 142 25.61 7.40 12.64
CA ARG A 142 26.02 7.02 13.99
C ARG A 142 24.77 6.69 14.83
N GLN A 143 24.02 5.66 14.43
CA GLN A 143 23.06 5.02 15.34
C GLN A 143 23.69 3.74 15.87
N ASN A 144 24.14 3.83 17.12
CA ASN A 144 24.48 2.71 17.96
C ASN A 144 23.17 1.96 18.25
N THR A 145 22.91 0.85 17.56
CA THR A 145 21.77 -0.04 17.82
C THR A 145 21.98 -0.78 19.15
N GLN A 146 21.92 -0.04 20.26
CA GLN A 146 21.92 -0.61 21.61
C GLN A 146 20.48 -0.61 22.16
N SER A 147 19.65 -1.49 21.58
CA SER A 147 18.49 -2.06 22.28
C SER A 147 18.25 -3.46 21.72
N PRO A 148 18.63 -4.53 22.44
CA PRO A 148 18.47 -5.91 21.98
C PRO A 148 17.00 -6.36 21.80
N THR A 149 16.05 -5.55 22.27
CA THR A 149 14.61 -5.84 22.29
C THR A 149 13.79 -5.00 21.30
N LEU A 150 14.38 -3.94 20.73
CA LEU A 150 13.70 -2.99 19.87
C LEU A 150 14.57 -2.76 18.63
N GLY A 151 14.31 -3.50 17.56
CA GLY A 151 14.98 -3.29 16.28
C GLY A 151 14.69 -1.90 15.72
N PRO A 152 15.62 -1.31 14.94
CA PRO A 152 15.41 0.00 14.31
C PRO A 152 14.19 -0.04 13.38
N PRO A 153 13.54 1.10 13.09
CA PRO A 153 12.29 1.11 12.30
C PRO A 153 12.54 0.48 10.93
N LEU A 154 11.96 -0.71 10.73
CA LEU A 154 12.32 -1.61 9.64
C LEU A 154 11.84 -1.11 8.27
N ILE A 155 10.91 -0.14 8.23
CA ILE A 155 10.21 0.25 7.01
C ILE A 155 10.09 1.76 6.95
N LYS A 156 10.59 2.35 5.86
CA LYS A 156 10.69 3.81 5.68
C LYS A 156 10.22 4.20 4.29
N ALA A 157 9.97 5.50 4.08
CA ALA A 157 9.82 6.05 2.74
C ALA A 157 11.10 5.84 1.92
N ARG A 158 10.95 5.54 0.63
CA ARG A 158 12.06 5.42 -0.32
C ARG A 158 12.81 6.75 -0.45
N ALA A 159 14.12 6.77 -0.17
CA ALA A 159 14.91 8.00 -0.17
C ALA A 159 14.88 8.71 -1.54
N ASN A 160 15.17 7.95 -2.60
CA ASN A 160 15.06 8.36 -3.99
C ASN A 160 13.75 7.83 -4.60
N GLY A 161 12.63 8.10 -3.94
CA GLY A 161 11.30 7.75 -4.45
C GLY A 161 10.70 8.88 -5.28
N PRO A 162 9.70 8.60 -6.14
CA PRO A 162 8.95 9.62 -6.89
C PRO A 162 8.39 10.73 -5.97
N LEU A 163 7.96 10.35 -4.77
CA LEU A 163 7.43 11.23 -3.74
C LEU A 163 8.45 12.27 -3.23
N SER A 164 9.72 11.89 -3.11
CA SER A 164 10.82 12.82 -2.76
C SER A 164 11.00 13.88 -3.84
N TRP A 165 10.87 13.51 -5.12
CA TRP A 165 10.99 14.46 -6.23
C TRP A 165 9.80 15.42 -6.31
N VAL A 166 8.60 14.94 -6.04
CA VAL A 166 7.41 15.81 -5.98
C VAL A 166 7.50 16.82 -4.83
N THR A 167 7.99 16.39 -3.66
CA THR A 167 8.18 17.33 -2.54
C THR A 167 9.26 18.38 -2.83
N LEU A 168 10.35 17.99 -3.49
CA LEU A 168 11.38 18.94 -3.96
C LEU A 168 10.85 19.89 -5.04
N SER A 169 10.07 19.39 -6.00
CA SER A 169 9.44 20.22 -7.03
C SER A 169 8.55 21.30 -6.39
N GLY A 170 7.70 20.94 -5.43
CA GLY A 170 6.89 21.91 -4.70
C GLY A 170 7.70 22.93 -3.90
N PHE A 171 8.87 22.54 -3.37
CA PHE A 171 9.81 23.45 -2.72
C PHE A 171 10.41 24.45 -3.72
N PHE A 172 10.89 23.97 -4.87
CA PHE A 172 11.44 24.83 -5.92
C PHE A 172 10.41 25.80 -6.50
N LEU A 173 9.17 25.34 -6.72
CA LEU A 173 8.08 26.22 -7.15
C LEU A 173 7.78 27.29 -6.10
N SER A 174 7.82 26.95 -4.82
CA SER A 174 7.66 27.94 -3.74
C SER A 174 8.77 29.00 -3.75
N VAL A 175 10.02 28.58 -3.97
CA VAL A 175 11.16 29.52 -4.07
C VAL A 175 11.05 30.40 -5.31
N LEU A 176 10.67 29.82 -6.44
CA LEU A 176 10.46 30.56 -7.68
C LEU A 176 9.39 31.63 -7.50
N LEU A 177 8.23 31.27 -6.93
CA LEU A 177 7.14 32.22 -6.65
C LEU A 177 7.57 33.33 -5.69
N LEU A 178 8.37 32.98 -4.67
CA LEU A 178 8.90 33.98 -3.73
C LEU A 178 9.80 34.99 -4.45
N ILE A 179 10.73 34.51 -5.29
CA ILE A 179 11.63 35.36 -6.08
C ILE A 179 10.82 36.25 -7.03
N THR A 180 9.87 35.68 -7.78
CA THR A 180 9.04 36.48 -8.70
C THR A 180 8.18 37.51 -7.98
N SER A 181 7.71 37.20 -6.77
CA SER A 181 6.94 38.15 -5.94
C SER A 181 7.79 39.36 -5.51
N PHE A 182 9.07 39.14 -5.19
CA PHE A 182 10.01 40.22 -4.91
C PHE A 182 10.32 41.05 -6.17
N LEU A 183 10.57 40.39 -7.30
CA LEU A 183 10.88 41.08 -8.56
C LEU A 183 9.73 41.97 -9.05
N LEU A 184 8.48 41.51 -8.88
CA LEU A 184 7.29 42.27 -9.26
C LEU A 184 6.80 43.23 -8.17
N GLY A 185 7.47 43.27 -7.00
CA GLY A 185 7.17 44.17 -5.90
C GLY A 185 5.76 44.00 -5.32
N ASP A 186 5.28 42.76 -5.16
CA ASP A 186 3.96 42.46 -4.61
C ASP A 186 4.06 41.86 -3.21
N GLY A 187 3.82 42.69 -2.19
CA GLY A 187 3.87 42.29 -0.79
C GLY A 187 2.82 41.24 -0.41
N TRP A 188 1.63 41.27 -1.03
CA TRP A 188 0.57 40.30 -0.72
C TRP A 188 0.94 38.90 -1.20
N SER A 189 1.56 38.79 -2.37
CA SER A 189 2.06 37.51 -2.88
C SER A 189 3.24 36.98 -2.07
N VAL A 190 4.13 37.84 -1.55
CA VAL A 190 5.18 37.42 -0.61
C VAL A 190 4.59 36.84 0.66
N VAL A 191 3.61 37.52 1.27
CA VAL A 191 2.92 37.03 2.48
C VAL A 191 2.20 35.70 2.19
N ALA A 192 1.49 35.60 1.08
CA ALA A 192 0.84 34.36 0.65
C ALA A 192 1.85 33.20 0.52
N THR A 193 3.00 33.46 -0.12
CA THR A 193 4.05 32.47 -0.33
C THR A 193 4.62 31.97 0.99
N LEU A 194 4.94 32.89 1.91
CA LEU A 194 5.48 32.54 3.22
C LEU A 194 4.49 31.74 4.07
N LEU A 195 3.21 32.15 4.11
CA LEU A 195 2.19 31.46 4.89
C LEU A 195 1.90 30.07 4.32
N LEU A 196 1.64 29.96 3.01
CA LEU A 196 1.27 28.69 2.39
C LEU A 196 2.44 27.69 2.31
N SER A 197 3.68 28.17 2.15
CA SER A 197 4.87 27.30 2.22
C SER A 197 5.15 26.84 3.65
N SER A 198 5.05 27.72 4.64
CA SER A 198 5.19 27.36 6.06
C SER A 198 4.10 26.41 6.55
N LEU A 199 2.91 26.48 5.93
CA LEU A 199 1.79 25.59 6.25
C LEU A 199 2.15 24.13 5.99
N SER A 200 2.85 23.85 4.89
CA SER A 200 3.31 22.49 4.59
C SER A 200 4.29 21.96 5.64
N THR A 201 5.18 22.80 6.16
CA THR A 201 6.10 22.44 7.25
C THR A 201 5.34 22.13 8.53
N LEU A 202 4.36 22.97 8.87
CA LEU A 202 3.51 22.81 10.05
C LEU A 202 2.70 21.50 9.97
N ILE A 203 2.10 21.21 8.81
CA ILE A 203 1.44 19.94 8.51
C ILE A 203 2.43 18.78 8.65
N GLY A 204 3.66 18.98 8.19
CA GLY A 204 4.72 17.99 8.29
C GLY A 204 5.09 17.63 9.71
N ILE A 205 5.17 18.64 10.59
CA ILE A 205 5.41 18.47 12.02
C ILE A 205 4.24 17.74 12.69
N GLY A 206 3.00 18.16 12.42
CA GLY A 206 1.80 17.58 13.01
C GLY A 206 1.53 16.12 12.61
N ASN A 207 1.91 15.73 11.40
CA ASN A 207 1.69 14.40 10.86
C ASN A 207 2.94 13.51 10.87
N LYS A 208 4.05 13.94 11.48
CA LYS A 208 5.25 13.11 11.57
C LYS A 208 4.99 11.90 12.48
N TRP A 209 5.30 10.71 11.97
CA TRP A 209 5.07 9.46 12.69
C TRP A 209 6.16 8.42 12.41
N SER A 210 6.16 7.35 13.20
CA SER A 210 7.02 6.18 13.04
C SER A 210 6.24 4.88 13.24
N LEU A 211 6.60 3.84 12.46
CA LEU A 211 6.05 2.50 12.62
C LEU A 211 6.86 1.73 13.67
N ARG A 212 6.19 1.20 14.70
CA ARG A 212 6.80 0.28 15.66
C ARG A 212 6.19 -1.10 15.48
N LEU A 213 6.99 -2.04 15.01
CA LEU A 213 6.58 -3.43 14.92
C LEU A 213 7.20 -4.21 16.11
N PRO A 214 6.39 -4.85 16.97
CA PRO A 214 6.88 -5.59 18.12
C PRO A 214 7.71 -6.81 17.71
N GLN A 215 8.98 -6.84 18.11
CA GLN A 215 9.90 -7.96 17.87
C GLN A 215 9.95 -8.92 19.05
N ARG A 216 10.24 -10.19 18.76
CA ARG A 216 10.39 -11.21 19.81
C ARG A 216 11.67 -10.87 20.56
N GLN A 217 11.71 -11.09 21.87
CA GLN A 217 12.98 -11.06 22.57
C GLN A 217 13.88 -12.13 21.94
N ARG A 218 15.06 -11.72 21.46
CA ARG A 218 16.02 -12.62 20.80
C ARG A 218 16.29 -13.82 21.71
N GLY A 219 15.88 -15.00 21.24
CA GLY A 219 16.18 -16.30 21.85
C GLY A 219 17.00 -17.16 20.90
N ASN A 220 16.94 -18.48 21.08
CA ASN A 220 17.45 -19.45 20.11
C ASN A 220 16.76 -19.29 18.75
N ASP A 221 17.31 -19.98 17.74
CA ASP A 221 16.80 -19.97 16.36
C ASP A 221 15.26 -20.01 16.32
N PRO A 222 14.63 -19.02 15.65
CA PRO A 222 13.17 -18.94 15.62
C PRO A 222 12.60 -20.18 14.93
N PRO A 223 11.50 -20.76 15.44
CA PRO A 223 10.85 -21.87 14.78
C PRO A 223 10.18 -21.41 13.48
N ASP A 224 9.77 -22.38 12.66
CA ASP A 224 9.09 -22.13 11.40
C ASP A 224 7.79 -21.31 11.63
N GLY A 225 7.68 -20.21 10.90
CA GLY A 225 6.63 -19.22 11.01
C GLY A 225 5.68 -19.17 9.82
N ASP A 226 5.65 -20.22 8.98
CA ASP A 226 4.92 -20.21 7.72
C ASP A 226 3.49 -19.69 7.84
N VAL A 227 3.09 -18.84 6.89
CA VAL A 227 1.79 -18.16 6.86
C VAL A 227 1.10 -18.47 5.53
N VAL A 228 -0.20 -18.75 5.60
CA VAL A 228 -1.06 -18.86 4.42
C VAL A 228 -2.02 -17.68 4.38
N ILE A 229 -2.00 -16.97 3.26
CA ILE A 229 -2.94 -15.89 2.97
C ILE A 229 -3.95 -16.39 1.95
N ARG A 230 -5.23 -16.34 2.32
CA ARG A 230 -6.36 -16.69 1.46
C ARG A 230 -7.09 -15.42 1.06
N TYR A 231 -7.18 -15.19 -0.24
CA TYR A 231 -7.92 -14.06 -0.80
C TYR A 231 -9.38 -14.43 -1.13
N PRO A 232 -10.29 -13.45 -1.21
CA PRO A 232 -11.71 -13.69 -1.49
C PRO A 232 -11.98 -14.39 -2.84
N ASN A 233 -11.09 -14.23 -3.81
CA ASN A 233 -11.14 -14.89 -5.12
C ASN A 233 -10.70 -16.36 -5.10
N GLY A 234 -10.45 -16.95 -3.92
CA GLY A 234 -10.01 -18.33 -3.78
C GLY A 234 -8.55 -18.59 -4.18
N SER A 235 -7.74 -17.54 -4.34
CA SER A 235 -6.29 -17.66 -4.49
C SER A 235 -5.59 -17.78 -3.14
N TYR A 236 -4.43 -18.44 -3.15
CA TYR A 236 -3.61 -18.68 -1.97
C TYR A 236 -2.18 -18.18 -2.18
N LEU A 237 -1.67 -17.44 -1.20
CA LEU A 237 -0.26 -17.07 -1.12
C LEU A 237 0.35 -17.70 0.13
N ILE A 238 1.27 -18.61 -0.08
CA ILE A 238 2.01 -19.29 0.99
C ILE A 238 3.30 -18.49 1.20
N VAL A 239 3.51 -18.03 2.41
CA VAL A 239 4.68 -17.24 2.81
C VAL A 239 5.50 -18.08 3.77
N ARG A 240 6.63 -18.59 3.28
CA ARG A 240 7.61 -19.29 4.09
C ARG A 240 8.52 -18.30 4.77
N CYS A 241 8.49 -18.28 6.09
CA CYS A 241 9.26 -17.31 6.86
C CYS A 241 9.45 -17.78 8.30
N ASP A 242 10.42 -17.20 8.98
CA ASP A 242 10.63 -17.44 10.41
C ASP A 242 9.48 -16.86 11.24
N GLU A 243 9.21 -17.41 12.42
CA GLU A 243 8.14 -16.92 13.31
C GLU A 243 8.27 -15.42 13.62
N ASP A 244 9.50 -14.91 13.71
CA ASP A 244 9.77 -13.49 13.94
C ASP A 244 9.25 -12.60 12.80
N VAL A 245 9.45 -13.01 11.54
CA VAL A 245 8.96 -12.30 10.36
C VAL A 245 7.44 -12.42 10.29
N ALA A 246 6.91 -13.61 10.55
CA ALA A 246 5.47 -13.87 10.54
C ALA A 246 4.74 -12.97 11.53
N ARG A 247 5.26 -12.88 12.75
CA ARG A 247 4.70 -12.05 13.81
C ARG A 247 4.85 -10.56 13.52
N GLU A 248 5.99 -10.13 12.97
CA GLU A 248 6.25 -8.73 12.63
C GLU A 248 5.36 -8.22 11.49
N LEU A 249 5.19 -8.99 10.41
CA LEU A 249 4.46 -8.57 9.21
C LEU A 249 2.95 -8.86 9.25
N TYR A 250 2.54 -9.98 9.86
CA TYR A 250 1.16 -10.46 9.74
C TYR A 250 0.37 -10.38 11.04
N PHE A 251 0.98 -10.70 12.19
CA PHE A 251 0.23 -10.84 13.44
C PHE A 251 0.36 -9.66 14.40
N ALA A 252 1.42 -8.86 14.31
CA ALA A 252 1.57 -7.63 15.05
C ALA A 252 0.52 -6.58 14.62
N PRO A 253 0.08 -5.70 15.52
CA PRO A 253 -0.70 -4.53 15.13
C PRO A 253 0.20 -3.48 14.45
N GLU A 254 -0.20 -2.98 13.28
CA GLU A 254 0.44 -1.84 12.61
C GLU A 254 -0.09 -0.51 13.17
N GLU A 255 0.38 -0.14 14.36
CA GLU A 255 0.02 1.13 14.99
C GLU A 255 0.96 2.27 14.55
N ILE A 256 0.33 3.40 14.20
CA ILE A 256 0.99 4.64 13.83
C ILE A 256 1.27 5.43 15.10
N GLU A 257 2.55 5.55 15.49
CA GLU A 257 2.95 6.38 16.62
C GLU A 257 3.38 7.76 16.11
N TYR A 258 2.52 8.76 16.32
CA TYR A 258 2.83 10.15 16.01
C TYR A 258 3.84 10.72 17.00
N THR A 259 4.76 11.55 16.50
CA THR A 259 5.75 12.20 17.37
C THR A 259 5.14 13.25 18.28
N ILE A 260 3.95 13.76 17.92
CA ILE A 260 3.22 14.79 18.65
C ILE A 260 1.91 14.21 19.18
N ASN A 261 1.59 14.52 20.43
CA ASN A 261 0.34 14.11 21.07
C ASN A 261 -0.89 14.77 20.42
N ASP A 262 -2.08 14.23 20.71
CA ASP A 262 -3.31 14.71 20.05
C ASP A 262 -3.70 16.13 20.45
N ALA A 263 -3.41 16.56 21.68
CA ALA A 263 -3.73 17.91 22.14
C ALA A 263 -2.92 18.98 21.39
N LEU A 264 -1.59 18.80 21.28
CA LEU A 264 -0.74 19.71 20.51
C LEU A 264 -1.06 19.64 19.02
N TYR A 265 -1.40 18.47 18.50
CA TYR A 265 -1.83 18.34 17.11
C TYR A 265 -3.10 19.16 16.81
N ARG A 266 -4.10 19.18 17.70
CA ARG A 266 -5.30 20.02 17.53
C ARG A 266 -4.98 21.51 17.50
N VAL A 267 -4.03 21.97 18.32
CA VAL A 267 -3.55 23.36 18.29
C VAL A 267 -2.82 23.67 16.99
N ILE A 268 -1.94 22.76 16.54
CA ILE A 268 -1.24 22.85 15.26
C ILE A 268 -2.23 22.90 14.09
N ALA A 269 -3.27 22.07 14.13
CA ALA A 269 -4.29 22.04 13.08
C ALA A 269 -5.11 23.33 13.04
N LEU A 270 -5.51 23.87 14.20
CA LEU A 270 -6.22 25.16 14.28
C LEU A 270 -5.34 26.31 13.80
N PHE A 271 -4.06 26.33 14.17
CA PHE A 271 -3.13 27.33 13.66
C PHE A 271 -2.90 27.18 12.15
N GLY A 272 -2.82 25.94 11.65
CA GLY A 272 -2.67 25.63 10.24
C GLY A 272 -3.87 26.07 9.39
N THR A 273 -5.11 25.87 9.87
CA THR A 273 -6.31 26.34 9.15
C THR A 273 -6.40 27.86 9.12
N LEU A 274 -6.04 28.55 10.20
CA LEU A 274 -5.94 30.01 10.22
C LEU A 274 -4.89 30.50 9.21
N MET A 275 -3.71 29.87 9.21
CA MET A 275 -2.63 30.23 8.30
C MET A 275 -2.99 29.99 6.83
N LEU A 276 -3.76 28.93 6.55
CA LEU A 276 -4.35 28.67 5.23
C LEU A 276 -5.32 29.79 4.83
N MET A 277 -6.28 30.14 5.68
CA MET A 277 -7.28 31.17 5.37
C MET A 277 -6.62 32.53 5.10
N VAL A 278 -5.67 32.96 5.95
CA VAL A 278 -4.94 34.22 5.75
C VAL A 278 -4.07 34.16 4.49
N GLY A 279 -3.40 33.03 4.22
CA GLY A 279 -2.59 32.85 3.01
C GLY A 279 -3.41 32.95 1.73
N VAL A 280 -4.62 32.37 1.72
CA VAL A 280 -5.56 32.44 0.60
C VAL A 280 -6.09 33.86 0.39
N ILE A 281 -6.43 34.58 1.46
CA ILE A 281 -6.87 35.98 1.38
C ILE A 281 -5.74 36.86 0.83
N ALA A 282 -4.50 36.65 1.28
CA ALA A 282 -3.35 37.38 0.75
C ALA A 282 -3.14 37.09 -0.76
N LEU A 283 -3.31 35.83 -1.18
CA LEU A 283 -3.21 35.45 -2.60
C LEU A 283 -4.29 36.12 -3.45
N ALA A 284 -5.53 36.18 -2.97
CA ALA A 284 -6.64 36.82 -3.70
C ALA A 284 -6.45 38.33 -3.90
N ASN A 285 -5.67 38.98 -3.03
CA ASN A 285 -5.32 40.40 -3.12
C ASN A 285 -4.01 40.67 -3.89
N SER A 286 -3.31 39.63 -4.35
CA SER A 286 -2.09 39.77 -5.13
C SER A 286 -2.35 40.25 -6.57
N LYS A 287 -1.32 40.76 -7.24
CA LYS A 287 -1.38 41.16 -8.65
C LYS A 287 -1.78 39.99 -9.53
N LEU A 288 -2.58 40.27 -10.56
CA LEU A 288 -3.12 39.30 -11.49
C LEU A 288 -2.03 38.44 -12.18
N GLU A 289 -0.88 39.04 -12.51
CA GLU A 289 0.28 38.33 -13.06
C GLU A 289 0.79 37.23 -12.13
N LEU A 290 0.85 37.50 -10.81
CA LEU A 290 1.29 36.53 -9.81
C LEU A 290 0.21 35.50 -9.53
N GLN A 291 -1.08 35.87 -9.57
CA GLN A 291 -2.16 34.90 -9.46
C GLN A 291 -2.06 33.83 -10.55
N PHE A 292 -1.74 34.19 -11.79
CA PHE A 292 -1.49 33.20 -12.85
C PHE A 292 -0.28 32.32 -12.58
N ALA A 293 0.82 32.88 -12.10
CA ALA A 293 2.03 32.11 -11.75
C ALA A 293 1.72 31.08 -10.64
N TRP A 294 0.94 31.48 -9.65
CA TRP A 294 0.42 30.60 -8.60
C TRP A 294 -0.49 29.51 -9.16
N ALA A 295 -1.44 29.86 -10.02
CA ALA A 295 -2.35 28.91 -10.64
C ALA A 295 -1.57 27.85 -11.45
N ALA A 296 -0.60 28.28 -12.26
CA ALA A 296 0.28 27.39 -13.02
C ALA A 296 1.08 26.46 -12.09
N SER A 297 1.65 27.00 -11.01
CA SER A 297 2.42 26.22 -10.04
C SER A 297 1.57 25.15 -9.35
N TYR A 298 0.30 25.46 -9.03
CA TYR A 298 -0.63 24.50 -8.47
C TYR A 298 -1.07 23.43 -9.47
N VAL A 299 -1.33 23.79 -10.72
CA VAL A 299 -1.64 22.82 -11.78
C VAL A 299 -0.49 21.83 -11.96
N ILE A 300 0.76 22.32 -12.03
CA ILE A 300 1.97 21.49 -12.13
C ILE A 300 2.10 20.59 -10.90
N SER A 301 1.96 21.15 -9.70
CA SER A 301 2.07 20.40 -8.44
C SER A 301 1.00 19.32 -8.33
N ASN A 302 -0.24 19.63 -8.72
CA ASN A 302 -1.36 18.70 -8.71
C ASN A 302 -1.14 17.55 -9.72
N ALA A 303 -0.74 17.87 -10.95
CA ALA A 303 -0.41 16.87 -11.96
C ALA A 303 0.71 15.94 -11.49
N ALA A 304 1.74 16.48 -10.83
CA ALA A 304 2.84 15.70 -10.26
C ALA A 304 2.36 14.77 -9.12
N HIS A 305 1.50 15.26 -8.22
CA HIS A 305 0.92 14.42 -7.15
C HIS A 305 0.00 13.33 -7.71
N TRP A 306 -0.79 13.63 -8.74
CA TRP A 306 -1.63 12.64 -9.41
C TRP A 306 -0.78 11.56 -10.10
N ALA A 307 0.26 11.96 -10.83
CA ALA A 307 1.16 11.02 -11.50
C ALA A 307 1.84 10.06 -10.51
N VAL A 308 2.25 10.57 -9.33
CA VAL A 308 2.81 9.74 -8.27
C VAL A 308 1.74 8.88 -7.59
N ALA A 309 0.53 9.39 -7.37
CA ALA A 309 -0.57 8.60 -6.81
C ALA A 309 -1.01 7.44 -7.73
N ALA A 310 -0.82 7.56 -9.04
CA ALA A 310 -1.07 6.48 -9.99
C ALA A 310 -0.01 5.36 -9.96
N LEU A 311 1.15 5.57 -9.32
CA LEU A 311 2.20 4.56 -9.23
C LEU A 311 1.87 3.52 -8.14
N PRO A 312 2.23 2.24 -8.36
CA PRO A 312 2.10 1.21 -7.34
C PRO A 312 2.82 1.57 -6.03
N ALA A 313 2.22 1.23 -4.90
CA ALA A 313 2.73 1.59 -3.56
C ALA A 313 4.17 1.11 -3.31
N ARG A 314 4.61 0.00 -3.92
CA ARG A 314 5.99 -0.51 -3.85
C ARG A 314 7.08 0.50 -4.24
N TYR A 315 6.76 1.52 -5.02
CA TYR A 315 7.72 2.56 -5.40
C TYR A 315 7.93 3.60 -4.30
N HIS A 316 6.98 3.74 -3.37
CA HIS A 316 7.01 4.74 -2.31
C HIS A 316 7.62 4.20 -1.02
N TRP A 317 7.42 2.91 -0.75
CA TRP A 317 7.94 2.21 0.41
C TRP A 317 9.34 1.61 0.15
N ASP A 318 10.16 1.52 1.19
CA ASP A 318 11.43 0.81 1.16
C ASP A 318 11.36 -0.49 1.97
N PHE A 319 11.46 -1.62 1.25
CA PHE A 319 11.46 -2.97 1.80
C PHE A 319 12.83 -3.65 1.70
N SER A 320 13.93 -2.87 1.58
CA SER A 320 15.28 -3.44 1.46
C SER A 320 15.73 -4.33 2.62
N CYS A 321 14.99 -4.30 3.73
CA CYS A 321 15.17 -5.15 4.91
C CYS A 321 14.67 -6.59 4.70
N TYR A 322 13.85 -6.85 3.68
CA TYR A 322 13.34 -8.18 3.35
C TYR A 322 13.93 -8.68 2.03
N GLU A 323 14.28 -9.95 2.02
CA GLU A 323 14.66 -10.70 0.84
C GLU A 323 13.53 -11.66 0.48
N ILE A 324 13.04 -11.55 -0.76
CA ILE A 324 11.90 -12.33 -1.26
C ILE A 324 12.40 -13.23 -2.38
N THR A 325 12.13 -14.52 -2.25
CA THR A 325 12.42 -15.53 -3.28
C THR A 325 11.19 -16.38 -3.55
N GLU A 326 10.74 -16.43 -4.81
CA GLU A 326 9.59 -17.25 -5.18
C GLU A 326 9.97 -18.73 -5.34
N GLN A 327 9.10 -19.60 -4.83
CA GLN A 327 9.13 -21.04 -5.06
C GLN A 327 7.96 -21.43 -5.97
N SER A 328 8.19 -22.35 -6.88
CA SER A 328 7.15 -22.82 -7.81
C SER A 328 6.61 -24.19 -7.42
N ILE A 329 5.58 -24.62 -8.13
CA ILE A 329 4.94 -25.92 -7.98
C ILE A 329 4.79 -26.55 -9.36
N VAL A 330 4.94 -27.87 -9.44
CA VAL A 330 4.74 -28.60 -10.70
C VAL A 330 3.32 -28.35 -11.23
N GLY A 331 3.22 -28.14 -12.55
CA GLY A 331 1.97 -27.73 -13.21
C GLY A 331 1.67 -26.23 -13.10
N GLY A 332 2.56 -25.44 -12.51
CA GLY A 332 2.46 -23.98 -12.44
C GLY A 332 1.45 -23.45 -11.41
N PRO A 333 1.36 -22.12 -11.27
CA PRO A 333 0.57 -21.50 -10.20
C PRO A 333 -0.95 -21.47 -10.47
N LYS A 334 -1.40 -21.69 -11.71
CA LYS A 334 -2.82 -21.59 -12.09
C LYS A 334 -3.56 -22.91 -11.82
N ASN A 335 -4.81 -22.81 -11.38
CA ASN A 335 -5.70 -23.95 -11.14
C ASN A 335 -7.09 -23.68 -11.73
N LYS A 336 -7.83 -24.74 -12.05
CA LYS A 336 -9.19 -24.61 -12.60
C LYS A 336 -10.24 -24.60 -11.49
N THR A 337 -10.00 -25.34 -10.41
CA THR A 337 -10.95 -25.50 -9.31
C THR A 337 -10.37 -25.04 -7.98
N PHE A 338 -11.26 -24.69 -7.05
CA PHE A 338 -10.90 -24.36 -5.67
C PHE A 338 -10.19 -25.53 -4.97
N THR A 339 -10.66 -26.77 -5.19
CA THR A 339 -10.08 -27.98 -4.57
C THR A 339 -8.65 -28.23 -5.04
N GLU A 340 -8.34 -27.98 -6.32
CA GLU A 340 -6.96 -28.03 -6.84
C GLU A 340 -6.07 -26.94 -6.23
N ALA A 341 -6.58 -25.73 -6.08
CA ALA A 341 -5.83 -24.63 -5.46
C ALA A 341 -5.55 -24.92 -3.97
N LEU A 342 -6.55 -25.40 -3.24
CA LEU A 342 -6.40 -25.80 -1.85
C LEU A 342 -5.41 -26.97 -1.72
N TRP A 343 -5.48 -27.96 -2.62
CA TRP A 343 -4.53 -29.06 -2.65
C TRP A 343 -3.09 -28.58 -2.84
N LYS A 344 -2.83 -27.73 -3.84
CA LYS A 344 -1.50 -27.15 -4.05
C LYS A 344 -1.02 -26.36 -2.83
N ALA A 345 -1.90 -25.63 -2.16
CA ALA A 345 -1.56 -24.95 -0.91
C ALA A 345 -1.16 -25.92 0.20
N ILE A 346 -1.89 -27.04 0.37
CA ILE A 346 -1.58 -28.09 1.35
C ILE A 346 -0.24 -28.77 1.03
N VAL A 347 0.06 -29.05 -0.24
CA VAL A 347 1.36 -29.59 -0.67
C VAL A 347 2.50 -28.64 -0.28
N LEU A 348 2.30 -27.34 -0.47
CA LEU A 348 3.29 -26.32 -0.13
C LEU A 348 3.49 -26.14 1.38
N THR A 349 2.46 -26.36 2.20
CA THR A 349 2.54 -26.21 3.66
C THR A 349 2.81 -27.51 4.41
N LYS A 350 2.65 -28.67 3.77
CA LYS A 350 2.73 -30.02 4.37
C LYS A 350 1.87 -30.25 5.62
N SER A 351 0.79 -29.48 5.76
CA SER A 351 -0.05 -29.44 6.95
C SER A 351 -1.45 -28.95 6.56
N THR A 352 -2.49 -29.50 7.19
CA THR A 352 -3.88 -29.05 7.01
C THR A 352 -4.43 -28.28 8.21
N ARG A 353 -3.65 -28.12 9.29
CA ARG A 353 -4.10 -27.43 10.52
C ARG A 353 -4.59 -26.01 10.25
N TRP A 354 -3.90 -25.29 9.38
CA TRP A 354 -4.30 -23.93 8.98
C TRP A 354 -5.62 -23.90 8.22
N VAL A 355 -5.98 -24.96 7.49
CA VAL A 355 -7.26 -25.05 6.76
C VAL A 355 -8.42 -25.02 7.73
N ARG A 356 -8.26 -25.68 8.89
CA ARG A 356 -9.25 -25.69 9.97
C ARG A 356 -9.33 -24.35 10.69
N ASN A 357 -8.18 -23.84 11.13
CA ASN A 357 -8.12 -22.60 11.90
C ASN A 357 -8.62 -21.42 11.08
N GLY A 358 -8.19 -21.33 9.82
CA GLY A 358 -8.59 -20.29 8.88
C GLY A 358 -9.94 -20.51 8.18
N LYS A 359 -10.69 -21.57 8.55
CA LYS A 359 -11.99 -21.94 7.93
C LYS A 359 -11.90 -21.94 6.40
N ALA A 360 -10.80 -22.47 5.86
CA ALA A 360 -10.52 -22.48 4.43
C ALA A 360 -11.45 -23.45 3.68
N ALA A 361 -11.82 -24.56 4.32
CA ALA A 361 -12.76 -25.55 3.80
C ALA A 361 -14.03 -25.66 4.69
N PRO A 362 -15.18 -26.09 4.13
CA PRO A 362 -16.37 -26.41 4.90
C PRO A 362 -16.11 -27.47 5.99
N GLN A 363 -16.83 -27.37 7.10
CA GLN A 363 -16.76 -28.32 8.20
C GLN A 363 -17.75 -29.46 7.98
N THR A 364 -17.39 -30.42 7.11
CA THR A 364 -18.19 -31.63 6.86
C THR A 364 -17.29 -32.86 6.90
N GLN A 365 -17.85 -34.03 7.26
CA GLN A 365 -17.10 -35.28 7.33
C GLN A 365 -16.34 -35.61 6.03
N VAL A 366 -16.95 -35.34 4.87
CA VAL A 366 -16.31 -35.53 3.55
C VAL A 366 -15.04 -34.69 3.41
N TRP A 367 -15.09 -33.42 3.85
CA TRP A 367 -13.90 -32.56 3.86
C TRP A 367 -12.90 -33.01 4.90
N ASP A 368 -13.34 -33.60 6.01
CA ASP A 368 -12.46 -34.10 7.06
C ASP A 368 -11.63 -35.29 6.58
N ASP A 369 -12.27 -36.24 5.92
CA ASP A 369 -11.63 -37.41 5.34
C ASP A 369 -10.70 -37.00 4.19
N TRP A 370 -11.17 -36.09 3.30
CA TRP A 370 -10.36 -35.55 2.20
C TRP A 370 -9.11 -34.82 2.68
N LEU A 371 -9.22 -33.98 3.72
CA LEU A 371 -8.07 -33.25 4.27
C LEU A 371 -7.05 -34.19 4.89
N LYS A 372 -7.51 -35.27 5.52
CA LYS A 372 -6.62 -36.28 6.10
C LYS A 372 -5.81 -36.99 5.00
N GLU A 373 -6.48 -37.45 3.95
CA GLU A 373 -5.80 -38.04 2.78
C GLU A 373 -4.84 -37.06 2.11
N ALA A 374 -5.25 -35.79 1.97
CA ALA A 374 -4.41 -34.74 1.42
C ALA A 374 -3.15 -34.53 2.27
N GLU A 375 -3.27 -34.48 3.59
CA GLU A 375 -2.11 -34.26 4.46
C GLU A 375 -1.07 -35.38 4.33
N ASP A 376 -1.53 -36.63 4.29
CA ASP A 376 -0.66 -37.79 4.14
C ASP A 376 0.11 -37.74 2.81
N GLN A 377 -0.59 -37.44 1.70
CA GLN A 377 0.04 -37.28 0.38
C GLN A 377 0.98 -36.07 0.30
N ALA A 378 0.66 -34.97 0.99
CA ALA A 378 1.48 -33.76 0.99
C ALA A 378 2.80 -33.93 1.75
N ARG A 379 2.84 -34.80 2.77
CA ARG A 379 4.09 -35.09 3.51
C ARG A 379 5.12 -35.78 2.62
N ASP A 380 4.66 -36.65 1.73
CA ASP A 380 5.48 -37.40 0.77
C ASP A 380 5.97 -36.55 -0.43
N ALA A 381 5.44 -35.33 -0.59
CA ALA A 381 5.85 -34.43 -1.65
C ALA A 381 7.32 -33.98 -1.49
N LEU A 382 8.12 -34.25 -2.52
CA LEU A 382 9.51 -33.84 -2.63
C LEU A 382 9.62 -32.45 -3.28
N SER A 383 10.80 -31.83 -3.13
CA SER A 383 11.14 -30.62 -3.85
C SER A 383 12.45 -30.80 -4.60
N HIS A 384 12.53 -30.22 -5.79
CA HIS A 384 13.72 -30.23 -6.62
C HIS A 384 14.03 -28.83 -7.14
N THR A 385 15.26 -28.59 -7.58
CA THR A 385 15.65 -27.30 -8.16
C THR A 385 15.40 -27.30 -9.66
N GLY A 386 14.67 -26.30 -10.17
CA GLY A 386 14.34 -26.20 -11.59
C GLY A 386 14.02 -24.77 -12.04
N PRO A 387 13.68 -24.59 -13.34
CA PRO A 387 13.28 -23.30 -13.86
C PRO A 387 11.88 -22.89 -13.36
N LEU A 388 11.77 -21.69 -12.80
CA LEU A 388 10.50 -21.12 -12.34
C LEU A 388 9.60 -20.77 -13.53
N ILE A 389 8.33 -21.15 -13.46
CA ILE A 389 7.31 -20.80 -14.45
C ILE A 389 6.65 -19.47 -14.02
N ASP A 390 6.83 -18.41 -14.81
CA ASP A 390 6.20 -17.08 -14.61
C ASP A 390 6.38 -16.47 -13.19
N PRO A 391 7.62 -16.28 -12.71
CA PRO A 391 7.87 -15.74 -11.38
C PRO A 391 7.53 -14.24 -11.30
N LYS A 392 6.69 -13.86 -10.35
CA LYS A 392 6.43 -12.46 -9.95
C LYS A 392 7.58 -11.93 -9.07
N TRP A 393 8.22 -12.79 -8.28
CA TRP A 393 9.39 -12.45 -7.44
C TRP A 393 10.60 -13.33 -7.81
N PRO A 394 11.30 -13.04 -8.92
CA PRO A 394 12.39 -13.87 -9.44
C PRO A 394 13.62 -13.97 -8.51
N GLY A 395 13.65 -13.23 -7.39
CA GLY A 395 14.77 -13.21 -6.45
C GLY A 395 16.09 -12.81 -7.11
N GLN A 396 17.21 -13.32 -6.58
CA GLN A 396 18.55 -13.07 -7.16
C GLN A 396 18.83 -13.92 -8.41
N ASN A 397 18.20 -15.10 -8.53
CA ASN A 397 18.43 -16.07 -9.60
C ASN A 397 17.13 -16.37 -10.38
N PRO A 398 16.78 -15.58 -11.40
CA PRO A 398 15.50 -15.71 -12.12
C PRO A 398 15.29 -17.06 -12.84
N LYS A 399 16.35 -17.84 -13.05
CA LYS A 399 16.33 -19.06 -13.86
C LYS A 399 16.33 -20.36 -13.05
N LYS A 400 16.50 -20.30 -11.73
CA LYS A 400 16.57 -21.48 -10.86
C LYS A 400 15.89 -21.19 -9.53
N GLY A 401 14.89 -21.96 -9.18
CA GLY A 401 14.21 -21.91 -7.89
C GLY A 401 13.77 -23.30 -7.43
N VAL A 402 13.22 -23.36 -6.22
CA VAL A 402 12.68 -24.60 -5.65
C VAL A 402 11.31 -24.85 -6.28
N ILE A 403 11.12 -26.05 -6.81
CA ILE A 403 9.87 -26.54 -7.37
C ILE A 403 9.37 -27.68 -6.49
N TRP A 404 8.12 -27.59 -6.06
CA TRP A 404 7.44 -28.62 -5.30
C TRP A 404 6.76 -29.62 -6.22
N ASP A 405 7.10 -30.90 -6.07
CA ASP A 405 6.47 -31.99 -6.80
C ASP A 405 5.08 -32.26 -6.23
N VAL A 406 4.09 -32.36 -7.13
CA VAL A 406 2.75 -32.80 -6.76
C VAL A 406 2.68 -34.30 -7.01
N PRO A 407 2.27 -35.12 -6.03
CA PRO A 407 2.07 -36.56 -6.23
C PRO A 407 1.21 -36.84 -7.47
N ALA A 408 1.79 -37.53 -8.46
CA ALA A 408 1.16 -37.73 -9.76
C ALA A 408 -0.10 -38.61 -9.70
N ASN A 409 -0.21 -39.44 -8.66
CA ASN A 409 -1.24 -40.48 -8.56
C ASN A 409 -2.49 -40.03 -7.80
N TRP A 410 -2.53 -38.80 -7.28
CA TRP A 410 -3.64 -38.32 -6.45
C TRP A 410 -4.26 -37.03 -7.03
N HIS A 411 -5.47 -37.15 -7.54
CA HIS A 411 -6.22 -36.04 -8.15
C HIS A 411 -7.22 -35.45 -7.16
N ALA A 412 -6.88 -34.27 -6.62
CA ALA A 412 -7.63 -33.55 -5.60
C ALA A 412 -9.16 -33.49 -5.81
N LYS A 413 -9.61 -33.07 -7.01
CA LYS A 413 -11.04 -32.90 -7.30
C LYS A 413 -11.77 -34.25 -7.40
N GLN A 414 -11.17 -35.22 -8.09
CA GLN A 414 -11.74 -36.57 -8.23
C GLN A 414 -11.84 -37.29 -6.88
N ALA A 415 -10.81 -37.18 -6.03
CA ALA A 415 -10.84 -37.75 -4.69
C ALA A 415 -11.99 -37.18 -3.83
N TRP A 416 -12.23 -35.87 -3.92
CA TRP A 416 -13.36 -35.25 -3.22
C TRP A 416 -14.71 -35.71 -3.77
N ASP A 417 -14.84 -35.81 -5.11
CA ASP A 417 -16.09 -36.25 -5.75
C ASP A 417 -16.44 -37.70 -5.34
N GLN A 418 -15.45 -38.60 -5.28
CA GLN A 418 -15.63 -39.98 -4.80
C GLN A 418 -16.07 -40.07 -3.33
N LEU A 419 -15.45 -39.28 -2.45
CA LEU A 419 -15.84 -39.22 -1.03
C LEU A 419 -17.24 -38.62 -0.84
N ASN A 420 -17.61 -37.66 -1.69
CA ASN A 420 -18.93 -37.07 -1.65
C ASN A 420 -20.00 -38.07 -2.12
N GLU A 421 -19.78 -38.78 -3.23
CA GLU A 421 -20.66 -39.82 -3.76
C GLU A 421 -20.90 -40.94 -2.73
N THR A 422 -19.83 -41.51 -2.18
CA THR A 422 -19.91 -42.54 -1.12
C THR A 422 -20.66 -42.06 0.12
N SER A 423 -20.48 -40.80 0.54
CA SER A 423 -21.23 -40.24 1.66
C SER A 423 -22.73 -40.08 1.36
N THR A 424 -23.09 -39.77 0.11
CA THR A 424 -24.49 -39.65 -0.32
C THR A 424 -25.18 -41.00 -0.42
N GLU A 425 -24.49 -42.02 -0.92
CA GLU A 425 -24.97 -43.41 -0.94
C GLU A 425 -25.22 -43.91 0.48
N PHE A 426 -24.33 -43.62 1.42
CA PHE A 426 -24.47 -44.01 2.83
C PHE A 426 -25.70 -43.36 3.49
N LYS A 427 -25.96 -42.07 3.23
CA LYS A 427 -27.16 -41.37 3.71
C LYS A 427 -28.45 -41.91 3.09
N GLY A 428 -28.39 -42.36 1.83
CA GLY A 428 -29.54 -42.96 1.14
C GLY A 428 -29.85 -44.39 1.57
N THR A 429 -28.86 -45.15 2.04
CA THR A 429 -28.99 -46.59 2.31
C THR A 429 -29.02 -46.97 3.79
N GLY A 430 -28.54 -46.10 4.70
CA GLY A 430 -28.63 -46.31 6.15
C GLY A 430 -27.97 -47.59 6.68
N ARG A 431 -27.11 -48.27 5.89
CA ARG A 431 -26.47 -49.54 6.27
C ARG A 431 -24.96 -49.47 6.06
N LEU A 432 -24.21 -49.86 7.09
CA LEU A 432 -22.77 -50.10 7.03
C LEU A 432 -22.44 -51.15 5.95
N PRO A 433 -21.44 -50.91 5.08
CA PRO A 433 -20.96 -51.96 4.18
C PRO A 433 -20.37 -53.09 5.03
N ARG A 434 -20.81 -54.32 4.77
CA ARG A 434 -20.20 -55.51 5.35
C ARG A 434 -18.75 -55.61 4.81
N PRO A 435 -17.77 -55.91 5.67
CA PRO A 435 -16.43 -56.20 5.19
C PRO A 435 -16.49 -57.44 4.30
N VAL A 436 -15.98 -57.30 3.08
CA VAL A 436 -15.72 -58.45 2.21
C VAL A 436 -14.48 -59.13 2.78
N ALA A 437 -14.65 -60.38 3.21
CA ALA A 437 -13.60 -61.26 3.71
C ALA A 437 -12.69 -61.76 2.58
#